data_AF-A0A940AA77-F1
#
_entry.id   AF-A0A940AA77-F1
#
_cell.length_a   1.000
_cell.length_b   1.000
_cell.length_c   1.000
_cell.angle_alpha   90.00
_cell.angle_beta   90.00
_cell.angle_gamma   90.00
#
_symmetry.space_group_name_H-M   'P 1'
#
loop_
_entity.id
_entity.type
_entity.pdbx_description
1 polymer ?
#
loop_
_entity_poly.entity_id
_entity_poly.type
_entity_poly.pdbx_seq_one_letter_code
_entity_poly.pdbx_strand_id
1 'polypeptide(L)' 'MKKLFFLMMTCFCLLSPCGAQETKLAKDKSLKKVLIQTTMGDIVICLYNETPKHRDNFLKLVKQKAYNGVLFHRVIK' A
#
# COMPACT_ATOMS: atom_id res chain seq x y z
N MET A 1 8.84 -10.65 52.35
CA MET A 1 9.44 -9.59 51.52
C MET A 1 9.36 -9.87 50.01
N LYS A 2 8.25 -10.47 49.52
CA LYS A 2 8.04 -10.78 48.09
C LYS A 2 7.20 -9.69 47.38
N LYS A 3 6.46 -8.89 48.15
CA LYS A 3 5.70 -7.72 47.68
C LYS A 3 6.60 -6.52 47.32
N LEU A 4 7.81 -6.45 47.89
CA LEU A 4 8.82 -5.44 47.55
C LEU A 4 9.50 -5.74 46.20
N PHE A 5 9.66 -7.02 45.87
CA PHE A 5 10.14 -7.45 44.55
C PHE A 5 9.10 -7.19 43.45
N PHE A 6 7.81 -7.38 43.76
CA PHE A 6 6.71 -7.12 42.83
C PHE A 6 6.50 -5.61 42.54
N LEU A 7 6.89 -4.73 43.46
CA LEU A 7 6.78 -3.27 43.34
C LEU A 7 7.90 -2.64 42.50
N MET A 8 8.99 -3.37 42.24
CA MET A 8 10.12 -2.92 41.41
C MET A 8 10.01 -3.33 39.93
N MET A 9 9.06 -4.20 39.58
CA MET A 9 8.81 -4.62 38.19
C MET A 9 7.76 -3.74 37.49
N THR A 10 6.90 -3.05 38.23
CA THR A 10 5.85 -2.18 37.69
C THR A 10 6.30 -0.72 37.53
N CYS A 11 7.47 -0.35 38.04
CA CYS A 11 8.00 1.01 37.96
C CYS A 11 8.98 1.23 36.78
N PHE A 12 9.32 0.18 36.02
CA PHE A 12 10.23 0.27 34.86
C PHE A 12 9.51 0.57 33.52
N CYS A 13 8.18 0.68 33.53
CA CYS A 13 7.38 0.90 32.31
C CYS A 13 7.00 2.37 32.04
N LEU A 14 7.46 3.35 32.83
CA LEU A 14 6.98 4.74 32.71
C LEU A 14 8.05 5.82 32.47
N LEU A 15 9.30 5.45 32.16
CA LEU A 15 10.37 6.42 31.86
C LEU A 15 11.14 6.09 30.58
N SER A 16 10.42 5.72 29.52
CA SER A 16 10.93 5.90 28.16
C SER A 16 10.25 7.11 27.52
N PRO A 17 10.85 8.32 27.54
CA PRO A 17 10.52 9.32 26.55
C PRO A 17 11.21 8.92 25.25
N CYS A 18 10.76 7.83 24.62
CA CYS A 18 10.93 7.69 23.19
C CYS A 18 9.81 8.54 22.57
N GLY A 19 10.04 9.86 22.57
CA GLY A 19 9.54 10.68 21.49
C GLY A 19 10.19 10.17 20.22
N ALA A 20 9.72 9.03 19.73
CA ALA A 20 9.86 8.65 18.35
C ALA A 20 9.10 9.73 17.59
N GLN A 21 9.83 10.78 17.25
CA GLN A 21 9.52 11.64 16.14
C GLN A 21 9.33 10.68 14.97
N GLU A 22 8.07 10.29 14.71
CA GLU A 22 7.69 9.83 13.40
C GLU A 22 8.12 10.98 12.50
N THR A 23 9.27 10.78 11.88
CA THR A 23 9.63 11.51 10.69
C THR A 23 8.39 11.36 9.83
N LYS A 24 7.67 12.46 9.63
CA LYS A 24 6.80 12.64 8.48
C LYS A 24 7.74 12.64 7.27
N LEU A 25 8.43 11.51 7.04
CA LEU A 25 9.06 11.18 5.81
C LEU A 25 7.90 11.18 4.86
N ALA A 26 7.93 12.16 3.95
CA ALA A 26 6.97 12.38 2.90
C ALA A 26 6.31 11.06 2.56
N LYS A 27 5.01 10.93 2.87
CA LYS A 27 4.18 9.85 2.38
C LYS A 27 4.06 10.08 0.89
N ASP A 28 5.17 9.86 0.19
CA ASP A 28 5.21 9.71 -1.24
C ASP A 28 4.27 8.55 -1.48
N LYS A 29 3.10 8.92 -1.98
CA LYS A 29 1.91 8.09 -1.98
C LYS A 29 2.22 7.09 -3.08
N SER A 30 2.93 6.01 -2.72
CA SER A 30 3.66 5.19 -3.69
C SER A 30 2.76 4.80 -4.85
N LEU A 31 3.14 5.26 -6.04
CA LEU A 31 2.34 5.08 -7.24
C LEU A 31 2.15 3.58 -7.49
N LYS A 32 0.91 3.19 -7.76
CA LYS A 32 0.59 1.78 -7.99
C LYS A 32 0.97 1.42 -9.42
N LYS A 33 1.70 0.32 -9.58
CA LYS A 33 2.03 -0.22 -10.90
C LYS A 33 1.25 -1.50 -11.15
N VAL A 34 0.82 -1.70 -12.39
CA VAL A 34 0.09 -2.90 -12.83
C VAL A 34 0.75 -3.44 -14.10
N LEU A 35 1.00 -4.75 -14.11
CA LEU A 35 1.45 -5.49 -15.28
C LEU A 35 0.23 -6.01 -16.04
N ILE A 36 0.13 -5.69 -17.32
CA ILE A 36 -0.85 -6.25 -18.24
C ILE A 36 -0.10 -7.16 -19.19
N GLN A 37 -0.33 -8.46 -19.06
CA GLN A 37 0.23 -9.46 -19.96
C GLN A 37 -0.70 -9.63 -21.15
N THR A 38 -0.16 -9.40 -22.36
CA THR A 38 -0.92 -9.51 -23.60
C THR A 38 -0.25 -10.52 -24.54
N THR A 39 -0.93 -10.91 -25.62
CA THR A 39 -0.36 -11.79 -26.65
C THR A 39 0.80 -11.15 -27.42
N MET A 40 0.89 -9.82 -27.42
CA MET A 40 1.92 -9.06 -28.12
C MET A 40 3.05 -8.61 -27.18
N GLY A 41 3.00 -8.98 -25.90
CA GLY A 41 3.99 -8.63 -24.90
C GLY A 41 3.41 -7.98 -23.64
N ASP A 42 4.32 -7.57 -22.77
CA ASP A 42 3.99 -7.03 -21.45
C ASP A 42 3.90 -5.50 -21.47
N ILE A 43 2.89 -4.97 -20.80
CA ILE A 43 2.69 -3.52 -20.62
C ILE A 43 2.68 -3.23 -19.13
N VAL A 44 3.57 -2.33 -18.69
CA VAL A 44 3.58 -1.83 -17.31
C VAL A 44 2.95 -0.44 -17.27
N ILE A 45 1.83 -0.31 -16.55
CA ILE A 45 1.16 0.97 -16.36
C ILE A 45 1.34 1.48 -14.93
N CYS A 46 1.44 2.80 -14.79
CA CYS A 46 1.54 3.49 -13.51
C CYS A 46 0.24 4.26 -13.25
N LEU A 47 -0.34 4.07 -12.06
CA LEU A 47 -1.58 4.72 -11.65
C LEU A 47 -1.29 5.89 -10.72
N TYR A 48 -1.72 7.06 -11.17
CA TYR A 48 -1.63 8.34 -10.50
C TYR A 48 -2.64 8.47 -9.35
N ASN A 49 -2.30 9.27 -8.33
CA ASN A 49 -3.10 9.43 -7.12
C ASN A 49 -4.14 10.56 -7.21
N GLU A 50 -4.06 11.35 -8.27
CA GLU A 50 -4.89 12.48 -8.64
C GLU A 50 -6.30 12.01 -8.98
N THR A 51 -6.47 10.76 -9.42
CA THR A 51 -7.77 10.15 -9.75
C THR A 51 -8.08 8.93 -8.86
N PRO A 52 -8.35 9.12 -7.55
CA PRO A 52 -8.44 8.01 -6.60
C PRO A 52 -9.60 7.05 -6.89
N LYS A 53 -10.78 7.58 -7.24
CA LYS A 53 -11.96 6.75 -7.57
C LYS A 53 -11.71 5.84 -8.77
N HIS A 54 -11.09 6.37 -9.84
CA HIS A 54 -10.78 5.59 -11.04
C HIS A 54 -9.71 4.55 -10.77
N ARG A 55 -8.60 4.94 -10.11
CA ARG A 55 -7.51 4.05 -9.70
C ARG A 55 -8.04 2.87 -8.89
N ASP A 56 -8.85 3.15 -7.87
CA ASP A 56 -9.31 2.12 -6.94
C ASP A 56 -10.31 1.16 -7.62
N ASN A 57 -11.17 1.68 -8.50
CA ASN A 57 -12.04 0.83 -9.30
C ASN A 57 -11.26 -0.04 -10.29
N PHE A 58 -10.26 0.51 -10.98
CA PHE A 58 -9.40 -0.25 -11.88
C PHE A 58 -8.67 -1.38 -11.13
N LEU A 59 -8.06 -1.07 -9.98
CA LEU A 59 -7.39 -2.07 -9.14
C LEU A 59 -8.35 -3.14 -8.61
N LYS A 60 -9.60 -2.78 -8.30
CA LYS A 60 -10.64 -3.73 -7.91
C LYS A 60 -10.94 -4.71 -9.05
N LEU A 61 -11.15 -4.21 -10.26
CA LEU A 61 -11.45 -5.03 -11.45
C LEU A 61 -10.27 -5.95 -11.82
N VAL A 62 -9.03 -5.46 -11.70
CA VAL A 62 -7.80 -6.27 -11.87
C VAL A 62 -7.78 -7.42 -10.87
N LYS A 63 -8.02 -7.15 -9.57
CA LYS A 63 -8.06 -8.20 -8.53
C LYS A 63 -9.16 -9.23 -8.79
N GLN A 64 -10.26 -8.81 -9.39
CA GLN A 64 -11.37 -9.68 -9.79
C GLN A 64 -11.13 -10.42 -11.11
N LYS A 65 -9.95 -10.25 -11.74
CA LYS A 65 -9.58 -10.83 -13.04
C LYS A 65 -10.55 -10.46 -14.18
N ALA A 66 -11.26 -9.35 -14.06
CA ALA A 66 -12.32 -8.95 -15.00
C ALA A 66 -11.79 -8.67 -16.42
N TYR A 67 -10.50 -8.36 -16.57
CA TYR A 67 -9.86 -8.06 -17.85
C TYR A 67 -9.23 -9.28 -18.54
N ASN A 68 -9.22 -10.45 -17.88
CA ASN A 68 -8.63 -11.64 -18.47
C ASN A 68 -9.46 -12.09 -19.67
N GLY A 69 -8.80 -12.25 -20.83
CA GLY A 69 -9.46 -12.64 -22.08
C GLY A 69 -10.18 -11.50 -22.81
N VAL A 70 -10.15 -10.27 -22.29
CA VAL A 70 -10.70 -9.11 -22.99
C VAL A 70 -9.77 -8.70 -24.13
N LEU A 71 -10.33 -8.52 -25.33
CA LEU A 71 -9.60 -8.09 -26.52
C LEU A 71 -9.51 -6.55 -26.60
N PHE A 72 -8.42 -6.04 -27.15
CA PHE A 72 -8.33 -4.66 -27.61
C PHE A 72 -9.16 -4.50 -28.89
N HIS A 73 -10.44 -4.19 -28.73
CA HIS A 73 -11.43 -4.18 -29.81
C HIS A 73 -11.31 -2.98 -30.77
N ARG A 74 -10.48 -1.97 -30.47
CA ARG A 74 -10.34 -0.78 -31.30
C ARG A 74 -8.89 -0.29 -31.34
N VAL A 75 -8.40 -0.05 -32.56
CA VAL A 75 -7.12 0.59 -32.87
C VAL A 75 -7.36 1.65 -33.94
N ILE A 76 -6.91 2.88 -33.69
CA ILE A 76 -6.97 4.00 -34.65
C ILE A 76 -5.51 4.37 -34.94
N LYS A 77 -5.16 4.50 -36.21
CA LYS A 77 -3.83 4.94 -36.66
C LYS A 77 -3.82 6.44 -36.87
#